data_AF-A0A1B1B4B7-F1
#
_entry.id   AF-A0A1B1B4B7-F1
#
_cell.length_a   1.000
_cell.length_b   1.000
_cell.length_c   1.000
_cell.angle_alpha   90.00
_cell.angle_beta   90.00
_cell.angle_gamma   90.00
#
_symmetry.space_group_name_H-M   'P 1'
#
loop_
_entity.id
_entity.type
_entity.pdbx_description
1 polymer ?
#
loop_
_entity_poly.entity_id
_entity_poly.type
_entity_poly.pdbx_seq_one_letter_code
_entity_poly.pdbx_strand_id
1 'polypeptide(L)'
;MEFTVTTQSFAPPAPVSIWGAAQAADARRPRSRQTQLGASDTICSRRAGYILHGAERTHSPDMRAAILGTYIHQGLLEDARREYGWLVERTVTDEVLRGHVDVVQLDAVTAARLPKRHRPVEPADVVTVEDVKTKSGRVWDRVVRYGPTPAEMRQVMLYADLLRRVGFADIPGQRYLHRLGRLDVKRVRFRFVCRDTGDEHLQEFDFDPWLAAEARWWVDRVLDAATPEELPRDHDGPGLSVICDNCPFRDACWPDVPPGRPAQTILIQDDADRAQALADYVRGHELYREGKRLKELARAKLDDSPEGDYGANHLGWSGGNPKEEPDVVAMVERFEDADLVVPMVPDMKAMVEILRRAGMTVPMRKAAGQKTPRSIKVSPARTPV
;
A
#
# COMPACT_ATOMS: atom_id res chain seq x y z
N MET A 1 -5.28 57.09 -37.11
CA MET A 1 -5.95 55.92 -36.51
C MET A 1 -5.00 54.74 -36.69
N GLU A 2 -4.20 54.45 -35.68
CA GLU A 2 -3.35 53.25 -35.66
C GLU A 2 -4.19 52.08 -35.17
N PHE A 3 -4.24 51.01 -35.97
CA PHE A 3 -4.87 49.75 -35.61
C PHE A 3 -3.81 48.85 -34.97
N THR A 4 -3.89 48.69 -33.65
CA THR A 4 -3.09 47.71 -32.92
C THR A 4 -3.66 46.32 -33.19
N VAL A 5 -2.93 45.52 -33.98
CA VAL A 5 -3.24 44.10 -34.19
C VAL A 5 -2.70 43.32 -33.01
N THR A 6 -3.58 42.97 -32.06
CA THR A 6 -3.26 42.06 -30.96
C THR A 6 -3.15 40.64 -31.51
N THR A 7 -1.93 40.16 -31.68
CA THR A 7 -1.65 38.76 -31.97
C THR A 7 -1.95 37.91 -30.73
N GLN A 8 -3.13 37.28 -30.70
CA GLN A 8 -3.44 36.24 -29.73
C GLN A 8 -2.54 35.03 -29.99
N SER A 9 -1.57 34.82 -29.09
CA SER A 9 -0.78 33.59 -29.03
C SER A 9 -1.67 32.42 -28.64
N PHE A 10 -2.10 31.62 -29.61
CA PHE A 10 -2.71 30.31 -29.36
C PHE A 10 -1.62 29.33 -28.94
N ALA A 11 -1.41 29.18 -27.62
CA ALA A 11 -0.65 28.06 -27.12
C ALA A 11 -1.41 26.75 -27.47
N PRO A 12 -0.75 25.72 -28.02
CA PRO A 12 -1.40 24.45 -28.28
C PRO A 12 -1.95 23.86 -26.97
N PRO A 13 -3.12 23.20 -27.00
CA PRO A 13 -3.69 22.59 -25.81
C PRO A 13 -2.72 21.56 -25.23
N ALA A 14 -2.58 21.56 -23.92
CA ALA A 14 -1.74 20.60 -23.22
C ALA A 14 -2.18 19.15 -23.57
N PRO A 15 -1.24 18.21 -23.71
CA PRO A 15 -1.57 16.82 -23.99
C PRO A 15 -2.45 16.23 -22.87
N VAL A 16 -3.47 15.47 -23.27
CA VAL A 16 -4.42 14.85 -22.34
C VAL A 16 -3.71 13.80 -21.48
N SER A 17 -3.93 13.84 -20.17
CA SER A 17 -3.33 12.89 -19.24
C SER A 17 -4.02 11.52 -19.31
N ILE A 18 -3.23 10.46 -19.49
CA ILE A 18 -3.71 9.06 -19.42
C ILE A 18 -4.37 8.72 -18.08
N TRP A 19 -4.04 9.45 -17.01
CA TRP A 19 -4.62 9.22 -15.69
C TRP A 19 -6.10 9.55 -15.62
N GLY A 20 -6.58 10.53 -16.41
CA GLY A 20 -8.01 10.83 -16.49
C GLY A 20 -8.81 9.64 -17.01
N ALA A 21 -8.29 8.96 -18.05
CA ALA A 21 -8.89 7.74 -18.59
C ALA A 21 -8.84 6.59 -17.57
N ALA A 22 -7.71 6.41 -16.88
CA ALA A 22 -7.53 5.36 -15.89
C ALA A 22 -8.46 5.54 -14.66
N GLN A 23 -8.62 6.77 -14.16
CA GLN A 23 -9.55 7.11 -13.08
C GLN A 23 -11.00 6.85 -13.49
N ALA A 24 -11.40 7.26 -14.69
CA ALA A 24 -12.74 7.01 -15.21
C ALA A 24 -13.02 5.51 -15.37
N ALA A 25 -12.03 4.73 -15.81
CA ALA A 25 -12.13 3.27 -15.88
C ALA A 25 -12.28 2.63 -14.50
N ASP A 26 -11.46 3.04 -13.51
CA ASP A 26 -11.55 2.52 -12.15
C ASP A 26 -12.89 2.85 -11.48
N ALA A 27 -13.44 4.05 -11.67
CA ALA A 27 -14.75 4.44 -11.15
C ALA A 27 -15.91 3.57 -11.69
N ARG A 28 -15.77 3.00 -12.90
CA ARG A 28 -16.76 2.10 -13.50
C ARG A 28 -16.63 0.64 -13.04
N ARG A 29 -15.53 0.25 -12.39
CA ARG A 29 -15.30 -1.15 -11.99
C ARG A 29 -16.37 -1.60 -10.98
N PRO A 30 -16.82 -2.87 -11.03
CA PRO A 30 -17.83 -3.39 -10.11
C PRO A 30 -17.48 -3.15 -8.64
N ARG A 31 -16.22 -3.42 -8.24
CA ARG A 31 -15.73 -3.17 -6.87
C ARG A 31 -15.91 -1.72 -6.39
N SER A 32 -15.76 -0.76 -7.29
CA SER A 32 -15.81 0.67 -6.96
C SER A 32 -17.23 1.17 -6.70
N ARG A 33 -18.22 0.43 -7.23
CA ARG A 33 -19.66 0.68 -7.13
C ARG A 33 -20.34 -0.27 -6.12
N GLN A 34 -19.59 -1.17 -5.50
CA GLN A 34 -20.12 -2.11 -4.53
C GLN A 34 -20.58 -1.36 -3.27
N THR A 35 -21.78 -1.68 -2.80
CA THR A 35 -22.37 -1.14 -1.56
C THR A 35 -22.35 -2.15 -0.41
N GLN A 36 -22.23 -3.44 -0.71
CA GLN A 36 -22.00 -4.48 0.29
C GLN A 36 -20.57 -4.40 0.83
N LEU A 37 -20.36 -4.76 2.08
CA LEU A 37 -19.01 -4.80 2.65
C LEU A 37 -18.15 -5.84 1.93
N GLY A 38 -17.09 -5.38 1.27
CA GLY A 38 -16.04 -6.24 0.76
C GLY A 38 -15.12 -6.69 1.88
N ALA A 39 -14.55 -7.89 1.80
CA ALA A 39 -13.52 -8.28 2.79
C ALA A 39 -12.32 -7.31 2.77
N SER A 40 -12.04 -6.67 1.63
CA SER A 40 -11.04 -5.61 1.49
C SER A 40 -11.41 -4.29 2.19
N ASP A 41 -12.69 -4.09 2.52
CA ASP A 41 -13.15 -2.91 3.26
C ASP A 41 -12.95 -3.05 4.78
N THR A 42 -12.48 -4.21 5.24
CA THR A 42 -12.20 -4.49 6.67
C THR A 42 -10.93 -3.83 7.20
N ILE A 43 -10.37 -2.86 6.49
CA ILE A 43 -9.14 -2.15 6.87
C ILE A 43 -9.33 -1.19 8.05
N CYS A 44 -10.55 -0.68 8.24
CA CYS A 44 -10.92 0.23 9.34
C CYS A 44 -12.42 0.11 9.63
N SER A 45 -12.77 -0.06 10.91
CA SER A 45 -14.14 -0.31 11.39
C SER A 45 -15.06 0.84 11.01
N ARG A 46 -14.68 2.08 11.35
CA ARG A 46 -15.48 3.26 11.02
C ARG A 46 -15.62 3.49 9.51
N ARG A 47 -14.59 3.17 8.71
CA ARG A 47 -14.70 3.21 7.24
C ARG A 47 -15.72 2.20 6.73
N ALA A 48 -15.69 0.98 7.24
CA ALA A 48 -16.67 -0.06 6.90
C ALA A 48 -18.09 0.37 7.29
N GLY A 49 -18.26 1.00 8.45
CA GLY A 49 -19.50 1.63 8.88
C GLY A 49 -20.02 2.66 7.87
N TYR A 50 -19.19 3.62 7.45
CA TYR A 50 -19.60 4.61 6.44
C TYR A 50 -20.07 3.98 5.12
N ILE A 51 -19.44 2.87 4.69
CA ILE A 51 -19.87 2.14 3.48
C ILE A 51 -21.25 1.54 3.67
N LEU A 52 -21.47 0.82 4.77
CA LEU A 52 -22.72 0.13 5.06
C LEU A 52 -23.89 1.08 5.27
N HIS A 53 -23.63 2.24 5.89
CA HIS A 53 -24.61 3.29 6.11
C HIS A 53 -24.83 4.19 4.87
N GLY A 54 -24.20 3.89 3.74
CA GLY A 54 -24.39 4.63 2.49
C GLY A 54 -23.94 6.09 2.57
N ALA A 55 -22.96 6.40 3.43
CA ALA A 55 -22.50 7.77 3.62
C ALA A 55 -21.84 8.34 2.35
N GLU A 56 -21.91 9.66 2.19
CA GLU A 56 -21.27 10.34 1.08
C GLU A 56 -19.73 10.32 1.23
N ARG A 57 -19.02 10.11 0.11
CA ARG A 57 -17.57 10.21 0.08
C ARG A 57 -17.18 11.69 0.11
N THR A 58 -16.59 12.13 1.21
CA THR A 58 -16.21 13.52 1.44
C THR A 58 -14.80 13.87 1.00
N HIS A 59 -13.97 12.87 0.67
CA HIS A 59 -12.59 13.06 0.26
C HIS A 59 -12.26 12.31 -1.05
N SER A 60 -11.49 12.96 -1.92
CA SER A 60 -11.01 12.41 -3.21
C SER A 60 -9.49 12.20 -3.16
N PRO A 61 -9.01 11.03 -2.67
CA PRO A 61 -7.59 10.75 -2.57
C PRO A 61 -6.90 10.56 -3.93
N ASP A 62 -5.57 10.66 -3.96
CA ASP A 62 -4.78 10.30 -5.13
C ASP A 62 -4.76 8.78 -5.34
N MET A 63 -5.53 8.32 -6.32
CA MET A 63 -5.71 6.89 -6.59
C MET A 63 -4.66 6.30 -7.54
N ARG A 64 -3.67 7.07 -8.01
CA ARG A 64 -2.72 6.60 -9.06
C ARG A 64 -1.99 5.32 -8.67
N ALA A 65 -1.50 5.24 -7.44
CA ALA A 65 -0.80 4.05 -6.94
C ALA A 65 -1.71 2.82 -6.83
N ALA A 66 -2.97 3.01 -6.40
CA ALA A 66 -3.96 1.93 -6.30
C ALA A 66 -4.39 1.43 -7.68
N ILE A 67 -4.60 2.35 -8.62
CA ILE A 67 -4.91 2.04 -10.03
C ILE A 67 -3.76 1.26 -10.67
N LEU A 68 -2.50 1.72 -10.49
CA LEU A 68 -1.33 1.00 -11.00
C LEU A 68 -1.22 -0.41 -10.41
N GLY A 69 -1.39 -0.55 -9.09
CA GLY A 69 -1.40 -1.85 -8.43
C GLY A 69 -2.48 -2.78 -8.98
N THR A 70 -3.63 -2.23 -9.35
CA THR A 70 -4.72 -2.99 -9.98
C THR A 70 -4.38 -3.50 -11.37
N TYR A 71 -3.68 -2.70 -12.19
CA TYR A 71 -3.24 -3.15 -13.51
C TYR A 71 -2.19 -4.25 -13.41
N ILE A 72 -1.23 -4.13 -12.50
CA ILE A 72 -0.21 -5.17 -12.25
C ILE A 72 -0.88 -6.46 -11.79
N HIS A 73 -1.77 -6.36 -10.81
CA HIS A 73 -2.52 -7.48 -10.25
C HIS A 73 -3.36 -8.20 -11.32
N GLN A 74 -4.12 -7.44 -12.12
CA GLN A 74 -4.90 -8.00 -13.22
C GLN A 74 -4.02 -8.71 -14.25
N GLY A 75 -2.89 -8.11 -14.65
CA GLY A 75 -1.96 -8.73 -15.60
C GLY A 75 -1.41 -10.06 -15.10
N LEU A 76 -0.89 -10.07 -13.87
CA LEU A 76 -0.33 -11.29 -13.25
C LEU A 76 -1.36 -12.41 -13.13
N LEU A 77 -2.58 -12.08 -12.68
CA LEU A 77 -3.63 -13.08 -12.49
C LEU A 77 -4.20 -13.60 -13.82
N GLU A 78 -4.35 -12.75 -14.83
CA GLU A 78 -4.81 -13.17 -16.16
C GLU A 78 -3.81 -14.15 -16.80
N ASP A 79 -2.51 -13.86 -16.69
CA ASP A 79 -1.46 -14.75 -17.18
C ASP A 79 -1.42 -16.06 -16.36
N ALA A 80 -1.52 -16.00 -15.03
CA ALA A 80 -1.59 -17.22 -14.20
C ALA A 80 -2.82 -18.09 -14.51
N ARG A 81 -3.96 -17.48 -14.82
CA ARG A 81 -5.16 -18.19 -15.30
C ARG A 81 -4.88 -18.89 -16.63
N ARG A 82 -4.22 -18.22 -17.58
CA ARG A 82 -3.96 -18.75 -18.93
C ARG A 82 -2.91 -19.87 -18.91
N GLU A 83 -1.80 -19.64 -18.24
CA GLU A 83 -0.64 -20.55 -18.26
C GLU A 83 -0.82 -21.73 -17.28
N TYR A 84 -1.38 -21.48 -16.09
CA TYR A 84 -1.46 -22.48 -15.01
C TYR A 84 -2.90 -22.97 -14.73
N GLY A 85 -3.91 -22.38 -15.39
CA GLY A 85 -5.31 -22.74 -15.15
C GLY A 85 -5.80 -22.33 -13.75
N TRP A 86 -5.15 -21.35 -13.10
CA TRP A 86 -5.53 -20.93 -11.75
C TRP A 86 -6.97 -20.37 -11.69
N LEU A 87 -7.66 -20.65 -10.59
CA LEU A 87 -8.98 -20.09 -10.33
C LEU A 87 -8.83 -18.68 -9.76
N VAL A 88 -8.61 -17.71 -10.65
CA VAL A 88 -8.40 -16.32 -10.25
C VAL A 88 -9.67 -15.48 -10.28
N GLU A 89 -9.75 -14.48 -9.40
CA GLU A 89 -10.83 -13.50 -9.30
C GLU A 89 -12.21 -14.15 -9.09
N ARG A 90 -12.33 -14.99 -8.06
CA ARG A 90 -13.55 -15.76 -7.79
C ARG A 90 -14.43 -15.09 -6.76
N THR A 91 -15.73 -15.04 -7.06
CA THR A 91 -16.69 -14.39 -6.17
C THR A 91 -17.13 -15.34 -5.08
N VAL A 92 -17.09 -14.88 -3.84
CA VAL A 92 -17.64 -15.58 -2.67
C VAL A 92 -18.65 -14.66 -2.01
N THR A 93 -19.77 -15.20 -1.54
CA THR A 93 -20.80 -14.36 -0.92
C THR A 93 -21.63 -15.18 0.05
N ASP A 94 -22.02 -14.55 1.15
CA ASP A 94 -23.14 -14.96 1.98
C ASP A 94 -24.15 -13.80 2.10
N GLU A 95 -25.03 -13.85 3.10
CA GLU A 95 -26.06 -12.83 3.36
C GLU A 95 -25.46 -11.45 3.69
N VAL A 96 -24.23 -11.42 4.19
CA VAL A 96 -23.59 -10.24 4.78
C VAL A 96 -22.43 -9.76 3.93
N LEU A 97 -21.55 -10.68 3.54
CA LEU A 97 -20.27 -10.40 2.93
C LEU A 97 -20.27 -10.80 1.47
N ARG A 98 -19.64 -9.94 0.65
CA ARG A 98 -19.30 -10.26 -0.74
C ARG A 98 -17.82 -10.03 -0.97
N GLY A 99 -17.12 -11.08 -1.37
CA GLY A 99 -15.70 -11.09 -1.60
C GLY A 99 -15.32 -11.45 -3.04
N HIS A 100 -14.17 -10.93 -3.47
CA HIS A 100 -13.47 -11.36 -4.67
C HIS A 100 -12.12 -11.92 -4.21
N VAL A 101 -11.97 -13.23 -4.31
CA VAL A 101 -10.75 -13.93 -3.94
C VAL A 101 -9.79 -13.89 -5.12
N ASP A 102 -8.58 -13.40 -4.90
CA ASP A 102 -7.57 -13.28 -5.95
C ASP A 102 -7.27 -14.63 -6.59
N VAL A 103 -6.97 -15.66 -5.78
CA VAL A 103 -6.71 -17.03 -6.27
C VAL A 103 -7.26 -18.07 -5.30
N VAL A 104 -7.92 -19.10 -5.83
CA VAL A 104 -8.22 -20.34 -5.10
C VAL A 104 -7.51 -21.50 -5.78
N GLN A 105 -6.55 -22.10 -5.08
CA GLN A 105 -5.85 -23.30 -5.57
C GLN A 105 -6.54 -24.54 -4.97
N LEU A 106 -7.03 -25.43 -5.83
CA LEU A 106 -7.72 -26.65 -5.41
C LEU A 106 -6.71 -27.80 -5.30
N ASP A 107 -6.91 -28.65 -4.30
CA ASP A 107 -6.21 -29.94 -4.25
C ASP A 107 -6.70 -30.90 -5.33
N ALA A 108 -5.96 -31.98 -5.54
CA ALA A 108 -6.26 -32.96 -6.58
C ALA A 108 -7.66 -33.59 -6.41
N VAL A 109 -8.07 -33.86 -5.17
CA VAL A 109 -9.36 -34.49 -4.84
C VAL A 109 -10.53 -33.56 -5.18
N THR A 110 -10.42 -32.29 -4.78
CA THR A 110 -11.42 -31.26 -5.03
C THR A 110 -11.48 -30.89 -6.51
N ALA A 111 -10.32 -30.74 -7.15
CA ALA A 111 -10.22 -30.48 -8.59
C ALA A 111 -10.84 -31.61 -9.44
N ALA A 112 -10.73 -32.87 -9.02
CA ALA A 112 -11.31 -34.00 -9.75
C ALA A 112 -12.84 -33.91 -9.89
N ARG A 113 -13.51 -33.20 -8.98
CA ARG A 113 -14.96 -32.95 -9.00
C ARG A 113 -15.38 -31.93 -10.07
N LEU A 114 -14.42 -31.19 -10.64
CA LEU A 114 -14.66 -30.26 -11.73
C LEU A 114 -14.61 -30.95 -13.10
N PRO A 115 -15.34 -30.41 -14.11
CA PRO A 115 -15.17 -30.81 -15.50
C PRO A 115 -13.71 -30.65 -15.92
N LYS A 116 -13.18 -31.60 -16.73
CA LYS A 116 -11.75 -31.65 -17.12
C LYS A 116 -11.19 -30.30 -17.62
N ARG A 117 -11.97 -29.54 -18.40
CA ARG A 117 -11.61 -28.21 -18.94
C ARG A 117 -11.47 -27.09 -17.91
N HIS A 118 -11.90 -27.31 -16.68
CA HIS A 118 -11.88 -26.34 -15.58
C HIS A 118 -10.97 -26.76 -14.43
N ARG A 119 -10.24 -27.87 -14.59
CA ARG A 119 -9.27 -28.32 -13.60
C ARG A 119 -8.00 -27.46 -13.73
N PRO A 120 -7.36 -27.08 -12.62
CA PRO A 120 -6.04 -26.46 -12.68
C PRO A 120 -5.04 -27.41 -13.38
N VAL A 121 -4.02 -26.84 -14.02
CA VAL A 121 -2.96 -27.63 -14.67
C VAL A 121 -2.18 -28.39 -13.61
N GLU A 122 -1.83 -27.69 -12.54
CA GLU A 122 -1.16 -28.24 -11.36
C GLU A 122 -2.06 -28.01 -10.13
N PRO A 123 -2.71 -29.07 -9.59
CA PRO A 123 -3.42 -28.98 -8.32
C PRO A 123 -2.44 -28.67 -7.19
N ALA A 124 -2.90 -27.93 -6.17
CA ALA A 124 -2.14 -27.70 -4.95
C ALA A 124 -2.12 -28.94 -4.05
N ASP A 125 -1.23 -28.96 -3.06
CA ASP A 125 -1.20 -30.04 -2.06
C ASP A 125 -2.47 -30.07 -1.20
N VAL A 126 -2.98 -28.88 -0.88
CA VAL A 126 -4.20 -28.66 -0.10
C VAL A 126 -4.98 -27.49 -0.69
N VAL A 127 -6.29 -27.44 -0.45
CA VAL A 127 -7.09 -26.28 -0.84
C VAL A 127 -6.53 -25.03 -0.17
N THR A 128 -6.06 -24.10 -0.99
CA THR A 128 -5.36 -22.89 -0.59
C THR A 128 -6.09 -21.65 -1.11
N VAL A 129 -6.30 -20.68 -0.22
CA VAL A 129 -6.78 -19.34 -0.59
C VAL A 129 -5.57 -18.42 -0.63
N GLU A 130 -5.34 -17.79 -1.78
CA GLU A 130 -4.18 -16.95 -2.00
C GLU A 130 -4.60 -15.52 -2.34
N ASP A 131 -3.94 -14.56 -1.70
CA ASP A 131 -4.12 -13.13 -1.86
C ASP A 131 -2.80 -12.53 -2.38
N VAL A 132 -2.88 -11.79 -3.50
CA VAL A 132 -1.73 -11.24 -4.21
C VAL A 132 -1.63 -9.75 -3.91
N LYS A 133 -0.53 -9.33 -3.29
CA LYS A 133 -0.32 -7.94 -2.89
C LYS A 133 0.89 -7.32 -3.59
N THR A 134 0.67 -6.20 -4.27
CA THR A 134 1.77 -5.39 -4.81
C THR A 134 2.27 -4.40 -3.77
N LYS A 135 3.58 -4.33 -3.59
CA LYS A 135 4.25 -3.49 -2.58
C LYS A 135 5.34 -2.64 -3.23
N SER A 136 5.61 -1.46 -2.69
CA SER A 136 6.79 -0.68 -3.08
C SER A 136 8.03 -1.18 -2.35
N GLY A 137 9.20 -0.89 -2.92
CA GLY A 137 10.50 -1.15 -2.30
C GLY A 137 10.64 -0.50 -0.92
N ARG A 138 9.96 0.64 -0.68
CA ARG A 138 9.95 1.32 0.63
C ARG A 138 9.38 0.46 1.77
N VAL A 139 8.45 -0.44 1.48
CA VAL A 139 7.82 -1.32 2.48
C VAL A 139 8.16 -2.79 2.26
N TRP A 140 8.97 -3.11 1.25
CA TRP A 140 9.32 -4.47 0.88
C TRP A 140 10.02 -5.21 2.02
N ASP A 141 11.07 -4.62 2.58
CA ASP A 141 11.80 -5.20 3.72
C ASP A 141 10.87 -5.48 4.91
N ARG A 142 9.89 -4.60 5.16
CA ARG A 142 8.91 -4.80 6.24
C ARG A 142 8.05 -6.03 5.96
N VAL A 143 7.56 -6.18 4.73
CA VAL A 143 6.70 -7.29 4.33
C VAL A 143 7.46 -8.62 4.34
N VAL A 144 8.71 -8.63 3.89
CA VAL A 144 9.56 -9.83 3.95
C VAL A 144 9.81 -10.26 5.39
N ARG A 145 10.01 -9.32 6.33
CA ARG A 145 10.26 -9.63 7.75
C ARG A 145 9.03 -10.02 8.54
N TYR A 146 7.94 -9.28 8.38
CA TYR A 146 6.80 -9.32 9.29
C TYR A 146 5.53 -9.84 8.62
N GLY A 147 5.53 -9.97 7.29
CA GLY A 147 4.41 -10.51 6.55
C GLY A 147 3.21 -9.58 6.44
N PRO A 148 2.01 -10.16 6.28
CA PRO A 148 0.79 -9.40 6.09
C PRO A 148 0.45 -8.57 7.32
N THR A 149 -0.21 -7.44 7.10
CA THR A 149 -0.83 -6.67 8.19
C THR A 149 -2.03 -7.41 8.78
N PRO A 150 -2.46 -7.07 10.01
CA PRO A 150 -3.66 -7.68 10.60
C PRO A 150 -4.93 -7.51 9.75
N ALA A 151 -5.05 -6.39 9.03
CA ALA A 151 -6.17 -6.15 8.10
C ALA A 151 -6.11 -7.06 6.87
N GLU A 152 -4.92 -7.29 6.30
CA GLU A 152 -4.74 -8.24 5.20
C GLU A 152 -5.01 -9.67 5.64
N MET A 153 -4.57 -10.05 6.84
CA MET A 153 -4.88 -11.36 7.43
C MET A 153 -6.39 -11.54 7.64
N ARG A 154 -7.07 -10.55 8.22
CA ARG A 154 -8.53 -10.57 8.37
C ARG A 154 -9.23 -10.73 7.02
N GLN A 155 -8.80 -9.99 5.99
CA GLN A 155 -9.36 -10.10 4.64
C GLN A 155 -9.26 -11.54 4.11
N VAL A 156 -8.08 -12.16 4.14
CA VAL A 156 -7.90 -13.52 3.58
C VAL A 156 -8.63 -14.58 4.41
N MET A 157 -8.69 -14.42 5.73
CA MET A 157 -9.42 -15.33 6.61
C MET A 157 -10.92 -15.27 6.37
N LEU A 158 -11.49 -14.09 6.08
CA LEU A 158 -12.90 -13.97 5.68
C LEU A 158 -13.17 -14.69 4.35
N TYR A 159 -12.28 -14.59 3.36
CA TYR A 159 -12.42 -15.34 2.11
C TYR A 159 -12.37 -16.86 2.33
N ALA A 160 -11.40 -17.33 3.11
CA ALA A 160 -11.27 -18.75 3.45
C ALA A 160 -12.49 -19.26 4.21
N ASP A 161 -12.98 -18.50 5.20
CA ASP A 161 -14.18 -18.85 5.95
C ASP A 161 -15.44 -18.90 5.06
N LEU A 162 -15.64 -17.92 4.16
CA LEU A 162 -16.74 -17.95 3.20
C LEU A 162 -16.71 -19.22 2.34
N LEU A 163 -15.55 -19.61 1.82
CA LEU A 163 -15.41 -20.85 1.04
C LEU A 163 -15.70 -22.09 1.88
N ARG A 164 -15.34 -22.11 3.17
CA ARG A 164 -15.63 -23.22 4.09
C ARG A 164 -17.10 -23.31 4.48
N ARG A 165 -17.78 -22.17 4.67
CA ARG A 165 -19.18 -22.13 5.16
C ARG A 165 -20.21 -22.23 4.05
N VAL A 166 -19.98 -21.55 2.93
CA VAL A 166 -20.97 -21.44 1.84
C VAL A 166 -20.41 -21.84 0.48
N GLY A 167 -19.10 -21.74 0.28
CA GLY A 167 -18.46 -22.05 -1.00
C GLY A 167 -18.49 -20.86 -1.97
N PHE A 168 -18.39 -21.15 -3.26
CA PHE A 168 -18.41 -20.14 -4.32
C PHE A 168 -19.82 -19.58 -4.55
N ALA A 169 -19.92 -18.30 -4.92
CA ALA A 169 -21.19 -17.66 -5.26
C ALA A 169 -21.85 -18.31 -6.49
N ASP A 170 -23.19 -18.45 -6.47
CA ASP A 170 -23.98 -18.90 -7.63
C ASP A 170 -24.24 -17.74 -8.60
N ILE A 171 -23.27 -17.49 -9.47
CA ILE A 171 -23.35 -16.43 -10.49
C ILE A 171 -23.02 -16.97 -11.89
N PRO A 172 -23.52 -16.32 -12.97
CA PRO A 172 -23.14 -16.66 -14.34
C PRO A 172 -21.61 -16.72 -14.51
N GLY A 173 -21.12 -17.73 -15.22
CA GLY A 173 -19.69 -17.96 -15.42
C GLY A 173 -18.97 -18.68 -14.27
N GLN A 174 -19.60 -18.84 -13.09
CA GLN A 174 -18.99 -19.52 -11.93
C GLN A 174 -19.83 -20.71 -11.40
N ARG A 175 -21.02 -20.97 -11.94
CA ARG A 175 -21.92 -22.05 -11.45
C ARG A 175 -21.27 -23.44 -11.30
N TYR A 176 -20.27 -23.76 -12.13
CA TYR A 176 -19.54 -25.03 -12.01
C TYR A 176 -18.69 -25.09 -10.72
N LEU A 177 -18.16 -23.96 -10.26
CA LEU A 177 -17.48 -23.84 -8.98
C LEU A 177 -18.49 -23.84 -7.82
N HIS A 178 -19.63 -23.17 -7.95
CA HIS A 178 -20.69 -23.20 -6.93
C HIS A 178 -21.13 -24.63 -6.58
N ARG A 179 -21.23 -25.52 -7.57
CA ARG A 179 -21.56 -26.94 -7.38
C ARG A 179 -20.53 -27.74 -6.57
N LEU A 180 -19.32 -27.22 -6.35
CA LEU A 180 -18.39 -27.82 -5.40
C LEU A 180 -18.90 -27.71 -3.95
N GLY A 181 -19.82 -26.78 -3.68
CA GLY A 181 -20.28 -26.48 -2.33
C GLY A 181 -19.13 -25.97 -1.46
N ARG A 182 -19.18 -26.35 -0.18
CA ARG A 182 -18.17 -26.00 0.82
C ARG A 182 -16.82 -26.61 0.46
N LEU A 183 -15.77 -25.83 0.66
CA LEU A 183 -14.39 -26.27 0.47
C LEU A 183 -13.69 -26.42 1.82
N ASP A 184 -12.89 -27.47 1.98
CA ASP A 184 -12.06 -27.65 3.18
C ASP A 184 -10.74 -26.88 3.04
N VAL A 185 -10.80 -25.54 3.07
CA VAL A 185 -9.61 -24.68 2.98
C VAL A 185 -8.68 -24.99 4.15
N LYS A 186 -7.45 -25.42 3.84
CA LYS A 186 -6.42 -25.78 4.84
C LYS A 186 -5.33 -24.73 4.99
N ARG A 187 -5.12 -23.93 3.95
CA ARG A 187 -4.01 -22.97 3.88
C ARG A 187 -4.49 -21.63 3.36
N VAL A 188 -3.94 -20.57 3.93
CA VAL A 188 -3.96 -19.24 3.33
C VAL A 188 -2.54 -18.85 2.91
N ARG A 189 -2.40 -18.18 1.76
CA ARG A 189 -1.11 -17.75 1.22
C ARG A 189 -1.16 -16.28 0.86
N PHE A 190 -0.10 -15.56 1.16
CA PHE A 190 0.16 -14.25 0.61
C PHE A 190 1.29 -14.34 -0.41
N ARG A 191 1.03 -13.82 -1.61
CA ARG A 191 2.06 -13.58 -2.62
C ARG A 191 2.30 -12.09 -2.72
N PHE A 192 3.43 -11.65 -2.19
CA PHE A 192 3.86 -10.27 -2.31
C PHE A 192 4.72 -10.12 -3.56
N VAL A 193 4.47 -9.05 -4.32
CA VAL A 193 5.28 -8.68 -5.49
C VAL A 193 5.79 -7.25 -5.30
N CYS A 194 7.10 -7.07 -5.36
CA CYS A 194 7.72 -5.76 -5.33
C CYS A 194 7.58 -5.10 -6.69
N ARG A 195 6.78 -4.04 -6.79
CA ARG A 195 6.56 -3.36 -8.09
C ARG A 195 7.78 -2.61 -8.62
N ASP A 196 8.78 -2.37 -7.76
CA ASP A 196 9.98 -1.62 -8.13
C ASP A 196 11.08 -2.56 -8.67
N THR A 197 11.08 -3.85 -8.29
CA THR A 197 12.13 -4.82 -8.67
C THR A 197 11.61 -6.06 -9.38
N GLY A 198 10.32 -6.38 -9.25
CA GLY A 198 9.74 -7.65 -9.69
C GLY A 198 9.94 -8.80 -8.69
N ASP A 199 10.65 -8.56 -7.58
CA ASP A 199 10.90 -9.60 -6.57
C ASP A 199 9.59 -10.14 -6.00
N GLU A 200 9.57 -11.44 -5.73
CA GLU A 200 8.43 -12.15 -5.16
C GLU A 200 8.76 -12.65 -3.74
N HIS A 201 7.77 -12.61 -2.85
CA HIS A 201 7.87 -13.22 -1.52
C HIS A 201 6.58 -13.96 -1.18
N LEU A 202 6.71 -15.22 -0.80
CA LEU A 202 5.60 -16.08 -0.41
C LEU A 202 5.58 -16.29 1.10
N GLN A 203 4.39 -16.19 1.68
CA GLN A 203 4.14 -16.61 3.06
C GLN A 203 2.89 -17.46 3.13
N GLU A 204 3.02 -18.61 3.77
CA GLU A 204 1.94 -19.56 3.96
C GLU A 204 1.60 -19.67 5.44
N PHE A 205 0.30 -19.77 5.72
CA PHE A 205 -0.23 -19.99 7.05
C PHE A 205 -1.28 -21.09 6.96
N ASP A 206 -1.36 -21.93 7.99
CA ASP A 206 -2.50 -22.82 8.12
C ASP A 206 -3.79 -22.00 8.29
N PHE A 207 -4.90 -22.51 7.79
CA PHE A 207 -6.20 -21.93 8.07
C PHE A 207 -6.46 -22.03 9.58
N ASP A 208 -6.66 -20.88 10.22
CA ASP A 208 -6.94 -20.79 11.64
C ASP A 208 -8.43 -20.50 11.86
N PRO A 209 -9.22 -21.46 12.40
CA PRO A 209 -10.63 -21.25 12.69
C PRO A 209 -10.89 -20.13 13.70
N TRP A 210 -9.97 -19.87 14.63
CA TRP A 210 -10.11 -18.80 15.63
C TRP A 210 -9.95 -17.43 15.00
N LEU A 211 -8.90 -17.23 14.17
CA LEU A 211 -8.72 -15.98 13.44
C LEU A 211 -9.87 -15.73 12.45
N ALA A 212 -10.41 -16.78 11.83
CA ALA A 212 -11.59 -16.68 10.99
C ALA A 212 -12.85 -16.27 11.78
N ALA A 213 -13.04 -16.81 12.99
CA ALA A 213 -14.13 -16.43 13.87
C ALA A 213 -13.99 -14.98 14.37
N GLU A 214 -12.78 -14.56 14.76
CA GLU A 214 -12.46 -13.18 15.14
C GLU A 214 -12.72 -12.21 13.97
N ALA A 215 -12.32 -12.59 12.76
CA ALA A 215 -12.56 -11.80 11.56
C ALA A 215 -14.06 -11.62 11.27
N ARG A 216 -14.88 -12.65 11.48
CA ARG A 216 -16.34 -12.53 11.40
C ARG A 216 -16.92 -11.69 12.52
N TRP A 217 -16.48 -11.91 13.75
CA TRP A 217 -16.93 -11.12 14.89
C TRP A 217 -16.67 -9.63 14.66
N TRP A 218 -15.51 -9.28 14.09
CA TRP A 218 -15.21 -7.91 13.67
C TRP A 218 -16.26 -7.36 12.69
N VAL A 219 -16.68 -8.15 11.70
CA VAL A 219 -17.74 -7.77 10.74
C VAL A 219 -19.08 -7.60 11.45
N ASP A 220 -19.44 -8.53 12.34
CA ASP A 220 -20.67 -8.45 13.14
C ASP A 220 -20.71 -7.17 13.98
N ARG A 221 -19.59 -6.79 14.61
CA ARG A 221 -19.47 -5.53 15.35
C ARG A 221 -19.71 -4.29 14.49
N VAL A 222 -19.30 -4.32 13.22
CA VAL A 222 -19.55 -3.22 12.29
C VAL A 222 -21.03 -3.16 11.90
N LEU A 223 -21.68 -4.31 11.69
CA LEU A 223 -23.10 -4.38 11.34
C LEU A 223 -24.02 -3.97 12.50
N ASP A 224 -23.62 -4.29 13.73
CA ASP A 224 -24.36 -3.96 14.95
C ASP A 224 -24.39 -2.45 15.25
N ALA A 225 -23.48 -1.67 14.66
CA ALA A 225 -23.38 -0.24 14.94
C ALA A 225 -24.52 0.55 14.28
N ALA A 226 -25.26 1.32 15.08
CA ALA A 226 -26.38 2.11 14.61
C ALA A 226 -25.93 3.32 13.78
N THR A 227 -24.71 3.81 14.03
CA THR A 227 -24.07 4.88 13.25
C THR A 227 -22.58 4.57 13.04
N PRO A 228 -21.96 5.08 11.95
CA PRO A 228 -20.50 4.96 11.76
C PRO A 228 -19.69 5.53 12.94
N GLU A 229 -20.21 6.58 13.60
CA GLU A 229 -19.54 7.29 14.69
C GLU A 229 -19.44 6.47 15.99
N GLU A 230 -20.23 5.40 16.15
CA GLU A 230 -20.11 4.45 17.26
C GLU A 230 -18.90 3.51 17.09
N LEU A 231 -18.43 3.32 15.86
CA LEU A 231 -17.31 2.42 15.58
C LEU A 231 -15.97 3.09 15.87
N PRO A 232 -14.95 2.37 16.35
CA PRO A 232 -13.65 2.96 16.62
C PRO A 232 -12.96 3.47 15.34
N ARG A 233 -12.12 4.49 15.52
CA ARG A 233 -11.13 4.87 14.52
C ARG A 233 -9.92 3.96 14.71
N ASP A 234 -9.77 2.95 13.85
CA ASP A 234 -8.68 1.96 13.95
C ASP A 234 -7.29 2.53 13.61
N HIS A 235 -7.20 3.81 13.22
CA HIS A 235 -5.99 4.47 12.75
C HIS A 235 -5.91 5.89 13.31
N ASP A 236 -4.68 6.38 13.47
CA ASP A 236 -4.35 7.67 14.12
C ASP A 236 -4.73 8.93 13.33
N GLY A 237 -5.42 8.78 12.19
CA GLY A 237 -5.92 9.90 11.40
C GLY A 237 -4.97 10.42 10.30
N PRO A 238 -5.40 11.46 9.57
CA PRO A 238 -4.65 12.05 8.47
C PRO A 238 -3.29 12.59 8.89
N GLY A 239 -2.28 12.44 8.03
CA GLY A 239 -0.89 12.80 8.26
C GLY A 239 -0.10 11.80 9.11
N LEU A 240 -0.79 10.92 9.85
CA LEU A 240 -0.17 9.88 10.68
C LEU A 240 -0.42 8.46 10.13
N SER A 241 -1.51 8.26 9.39
CA SER A 241 -1.85 7.00 8.75
C SER A 241 -2.18 7.16 7.27
N VAL A 242 -1.45 6.44 6.42
CA VAL A 242 -1.69 6.39 4.97
C VAL A 242 -3.10 5.86 4.64
N ILE A 243 -3.70 5.09 5.55
CA ILE A 243 -5.06 4.56 5.39
C ILE A 243 -6.08 5.68 5.56
N CYS A 244 -5.88 6.58 6.52
CA CYS A 244 -6.71 7.77 6.70
C CYS A 244 -6.45 8.81 5.60
N ASP A 245 -5.21 9.00 5.18
CA ASP A 245 -4.85 9.91 4.09
C ASP A 245 -5.57 9.56 2.78
N ASN A 246 -5.74 8.26 2.53
CA ASN A 246 -6.41 7.74 1.34
C ASN A 246 -7.86 7.31 1.60
N CYS A 247 -8.44 7.64 2.75
CA CYS A 247 -9.82 7.27 3.05
C CYS A 247 -10.78 8.19 2.29
N PRO A 248 -11.81 7.65 1.59
CA PRO A 248 -12.81 8.47 0.91
C PRO A 248 -13.79 9.17 1.87
N PHE A 249 -13.82 8.77 3.14
CA PHE A 249 -14.66 9.37 4.19
C PHE A 249 -13.83 10.18 5.20
N ARG A 250 -12.62 10.57 4.82
CA ARG A 250 -11.65 11.22 5.73
C ARG A 250 -12.26 12.44 6.41
N ASP A 251 -12.86 13.33 5.63
CA ASP A 251 -13.32 14.63 6.13
C ASP A 251 -14.63 14.50 6.93
N ALA A 252 -15.42 13.44 6.70
CA ALA A 252 -16.55 13.08 7.55
C ALA A 252 -16.09 12.47 8.89
N CYS A 253 -15.08 11.60 8.83
CA CYS A 253 -14.52 10.92 10.01
C CYS A 253 -13.73 11.87 10.91
N TRP A 254 -13.16 12.94 10.34
CA TRP A 254 -12.36 13.96 11.00
C TRP A 254 -12.90 15.35 10.68
N PRO A 255 -14.08 15.72 11.24
CA PRO A 255 -14.73 16.98 10.93
C PRO A 255 -13.99 18.18 11.52
N ASP A 256 -14.28 19.36 10.98
CA ASP A 256 -13.92 20.67 11.56
C ASP A 256 -12.42 20.91 11.81
N VAL A 257 -11.54 20.33 10.99
CA VAL A 257 -10.08 20.52 11.09
C VAL A 257 -9.66 21.84 10.43
N PRO A 258 -9.24 22.88 11.18
CA PRO A 258 -8.82 24.13 10.57
C PRO A 258 -7.53 23.96 9.76
N PRO A 259 -7.30 24.78 8.71
CA PRO A 259 -6.04 24.75 7.97
C PRO A 259 -4.82 24.86 8.89
N GLY A 260 -3.86 23.95 8.72
CA GLY A 260 -2.62 23.92 9.51
C GLY A 260 -2.75 23.32 10.92
N ARG A 261 -3.93 22.87 11.34
CA ARG A 261 -4.12 22.12 12.59
C ARG A 261 -4.18 20.62 12.31
N PRO A 262 -3.51 19.77 13.12
CA PRO A 262 -3.67 18.32 13.01
C PRO A 262 -5.10 17.88 13.34
N ALA A 263 -5.65 16.94 12.57
CA ALA A 263 -7.00 16.43 12.77
C ALA A 263 -7.20 15.75 14.14
N GLN A 264 -6.11 15.22 14.71
CA GLN A 264 -6.08 14.48 15.96
C GLN A 264 -6.47 15.33 17.17
N THR A 265 -6.49 16.66 17.06
CA THR A 265 -6.90 17.53 18.16
C THR A 265 -8.35 17.29 18.61
N ILE A 266 -9.21 16.74 17.73
CA ILE A 266 -10.60 16.39 18.10
C ILE A 266 -10.68 15.24 19.11
N LEU A 267 -9.58 14.49 19.31
CA LEU A 267 -9.51 13.40 20.27
C LEU A 267 -9.29 13.88 21.71
N ILE A 268 -8.99 15.17 21.91
CA ILE A 268 -8.74 15.76 23.22
C ILE A 268 -9.97 16.58 23.62
N GLN A 269 -10.80 16.06 24.51
CA GLN A 269 -12.05 16.69 24.95
C GLN A 269 -11.90 17.37 26.32
N ASP A 270 -11.09 16.81 27.21
CA ASP A 270 -10.93 17.30 28.57
C ASP A 270 -9.46 17.24 29.07
N ASP A 271 -9.26 17.57 30.35
CA ASP A 271 -7.95 17.54 30.98
C ASP A 271 -7.42 16.11 31.22
N ALA A 272 -8.30 15.12 31.32
CA ALA A 272 -7.90 13.72 31.46
C ALA A 272 -7.29 13.22 30.13
N ASP A 273 -7.89 13.57 28.99
CA ASP A 273 -7.33 13.28 27.66
C ASP A 273 -5.96 13.94 27.48
N ARG A 274 -5.82 15.20 27.91
CA ARG A 274 -4.53 15.92 27.87
C ARG A 274 -3.47 15.23 28.72
N ALA A 275 -3.82 14.85 29.95
CA ALA A 275 -2.92 14.15 30.86
C ALA A 275 -2.48 12.80 30.27
N GLN A 276 -3.43 12.05 29.69
CA GLN A 276 -3.13 10.77 29.03
C GLN A 276 -2.22 10.96 27.81
N ALA A 277 -2.50 11.94 26.94
CA ALA A 277 -1.67 12.22 25.78
C ALA A 277 -0.23 12.64 26.17
N LEU A 278 -0.06 13.42 27.24
CA LEU A 278 1.25 13.77 27.78
C LEU A 278 1.98 12.55 28.35
N ALA A 279 1.27 11.66 29.06
CA ALA A 279 1.83 10.41 29.56
C ALA A 279 2.28 9.49 28.41
N ASP A 280 1.46 9.38 27.35
CA ASP A 280 1.79 8.61 26.15
C ASP A 280 3.00 9.19 25.41
N TYR A 281 3.12 10.52 25.34
CA TYR A 281 4.28 11.21 24.77
C TYR A 281 5.57 10.85 25.54
N VAL A 282 5.54 10.91 26.88
CA VAL A 282 6.69 10.54 27.72
C VAL A 282 7.06 9.08 27.53
N ARG A 283 6.08 8.17 27.54
CA ARG A 283 6.31 6.75 27.27
C ARG A 283 6.92 6.52 25.89
N GLY A 284 6.41 7.18 24.86
CA GLY A 284 6.94 7.13 23.51
C GLY A 284 8.38 7.63 23.42
N HIS A 285 8.70 8.71 24.14
CA HIS A 285 10.06 9.25 24.21
C HIS A 285 11.05 8.24 24.82
N GLU A 286 10.65 7.55 25.89
CA GLU A 286 11.47 6.52 26.53
C GLU A 286 11.72 5.32 25.60
N LEU A 287 10.69 4.84 24.92
CA LEU A 287 10.83 3.77 23.92
C LEU A 287 11.73 4.18 22.75
N TYR A 288 11.59 5.41 22.25
CA TYR A 288 12.45 5.95 21.20
C TYR A 288 13.92 6.01 21.67
N ARG A 289 14.15 6.50 22.89
CA ARG A 289 15.49 6.62 23.48
C ARG A 289 16.14 5.25 23.62
N GLU A 290 15.42 4.25 24.11
CA GLU A 290 15.95 2.89 24.24
C GLU A 290 16.21 2.26 22.87
N GLY A 291 15.28 2.37 21.93
CA GLY A 291 15.48 1.88 20.56
C GLY A 291 16.67 2.55 19.87
N LYS A 292 16.85 3.86 20.07
CA LYS A 292 18.02 4.59 19.58
C LYS A 292 19.31 4.07 20.19
N ARG A 293 19.37 3.90 21.51
CA ARG A 293 20.53 3.36 22.24
C ARG A 293 20.90 1.95 21.76
N LEU A 294 19.90 1.08 21.58
CA LEU A 294 20.10 -0.26 21.06
C LEU A 294 20.69 -0.26 19.64
N LYS A 295 20.17 0.61 18.76
CA LYS A 295 20.68 0.74 17.38
C LYS A 295 22.10 1.32 17.35
N GLU A 296 22.40 2.32 18.18
CA GLU A 296 23.73 2.91 18.29
C GLU A 296 24.75 1.90 18.82
N LEU A 297 24.41 1.15 19.87
CA LEU A 297 25.26 0.09 20.41
C LEU A 297 25.47 -1.04 19.40
N ALA A 298 24.41 -1.50 18.73
CA ALA A 298 24.50 -2.53 17.70
C ALA A 298 25.39 -2.06 16.53
N ARG A 299 25.22 -0.81 16.09
CA ARG A 299 26.08 -0.22 15.06
C ARG A 299 27.54 -0.20 15.48
N ALA A 300 27.84 0.26 16.70
CA ALA A 300 29.22 0.30 17.21
C ALA A 300 29.87 -1.09 17.26
N LYS A 301 29.09 -2.13 17.62
CA LYS A 301 29.56 -3.52 17.62
C LYS A 301 29.82 -4.08 16.22
N LEU A 302 29.11 -3.58 15.20
CA LEU A 302 29.18 -4.07 13.83
C LEU A 302 30.12 -3.27 12.93
N ASP A 303 30.74 -2.18 13.40
CA ASP A 303 31.44 -1.20 12.53
C ASP A 303 32.57 -1.82 11.68
N ASP A 304 33.26 -2.83 12.23
CA ASP A 304 34.33 -3.57 11.55
C ASP A 304 33.87 -4.92 10.97
N SER A 305 32.57 -5.23 11.07
CA SER A 305 32.03 -6.45 10.49
C SER A 305 31.98 -6.35 8.96
N PRO A 306 32.39 -7.41 8.24
CA PRO A 306 32.25 -7.45 6.80
C PRO A 306 30.76 -7.45 6.40
N GLU A 307 30.49 -6.99 5.17
CA GLU A 307 29.17 -7.16 4.55
C GLU A 307 28.86 -8.65 4.38
N GLY A 308 27.63 -9.05 4.66
CA GLY A 308 27.21 -10.44 4.57
C GLY A 308 25.93 -10.78 5.32
N ASP A 309 25.53 -12.05 5.21
CA ASP A 309 24.35 -12.58 5.88
C ASP A 309 24.70 -13.18 7.25
N TYR A 310 23.97 -12.74 8.27
CA TYR A 310 24.11 -13.13 9.67
C TYR A 310 22.75 -13.56 10.22
N GLY A 311 22.48 -14.86 10.15
CA GLY A 311 21.18 -15.43 10.48
C GLY A 311 20.09 -14.87 9.54
N ALA A 312 19.02 -14.32 10.11
CA ALA A 312 17.91 -13.74 9.32
C ALA A 312 18.19 -12.34 8.75
N ASN A 313 19.38 -11.76 8.99
CA ASN A 313 19.68 -10.38 8.61
C ASN A 313 20.88 -10.31 7.66
N HIS A 314 20.74 -9.49 6.63
CA HIS A 314 21.83 -9.04 5.79
C HIS A 314 22.38 -7.73 6.33
N LEU A 315 23.69 -7.69 6.60
CA LEU A 315 24.43 -6.49 6.93
C LEU A 315 25.04 -5.93 5.65
N GLY A 316 24.58 -4.76 5.21
CA GLY A 316 25.20 -3.99 4.14
C GLY A 316 25.72 -2.64 4.63
N TRP A 317 26.62 -2.05 3.86
CA TRP A 317 27.14 -0.70 4.13
C TRP A 317 26.75 0.28 3.04
N SER A 318 26.48 1.53 3.44
CA SER A 318 26.37 2.64 2.51
C SER A 318 27.20 3.83 2.98
N GLY A 319 27.40 4.82 2.12
CA GLY A 319 28.31 5.95 2.38
C GLY A 319 29.77 5.62 2.07
N GLY A 320 30.71 6.46 2.50
CA GLY A 320 32.13 6.38 2.14
C GLY A 320 32.47 6.88 0.73
N ASN A 321 31.44 7.18 -0.08
CA ASN A 321 31.58 7.84 -1.37
C ASN A 321 31.98 9.30 -1.20
N PRO A 322 32.74 9.89 -2.15
CA PRO A 322 32.98 11.33 -2.19
C PRO A 322 31.66 12.08 -2.09
N LYS A 323 31.59 13.06 -1.19
CA LYS A 323 30.41 13.90 -1.05
C LYS A 323 30.30 14.76 -2.31
N GLU A 324 29.11 14.83 -2.90
CA GLU A 324 28.84 15.72 -4.02
C GLU A 324 28.19 17.01 -3.54
N GLU A 325 28.57 18.12 -4.14
CA GLU A 325 28.00 19.44 -3.90
C GLU A 325 27.70 20.14 -5.23
N PRO A 326 26.67 21.01 -5.29
CA PRO A 326 26.38 21.77 -6.49
C PRO A 326 27.62 22.53 -6.97
N ASP A 327 27.95 22.35 -8.25
CA ASP A 327 29.05 23.06 -8.88
C ASP A 327 28.55 24.44 -9.32
N VAL A 328 28.78 25.45 -8.49
CA VAL A 328 28.33 26.83 -8.74
C VAL A 328 28.89 27.37 -10.06
N VAL A 329 30.11 27.00 -10.44
CA VAL A 329 30.73 27.49 -11.68
C VAL A 329 30.01 26.87 -12.88
N ALA A 330 29.84 25.56 -12.91
CA ALA A 330 29.12 24.89 -13.98
C ALA A 330 27.61 25.24 -14.00
N MET A 331 27.03 25.63 -12.85
CA MET A 331 25.67 26.19 -12.80
C MET A 331 25.63 27.56 -13.48
N VAL A 332 26.59 28.45 -13.25
CA VAL A 332 26.63 29.75 -13.94
C VAL A 332 26.70 29.55 -15.46
N GLU A 333 27.58 28.65 -15.94
CA GLU A 333 27.67 28.29 -17.37
C GLU A 333 26.33 27.80 -17.92
N ARG A 334 25.63 26.93 -17.17
CA ARG A 334 24.28 26.44 -17.55
C ARG A 334 23.23 27.54 -17.62
N PHE A 335 23.32 28.54 -16.77
CA PHE A 335 22.41 29.68 -16.81
C PHE A 335 22.68 30.56 -18.03
N GLU A 336 23.96 30.81 -18.32
CA GLU A 336 24.38 31.58 -19.50
C GLU A 336 23.96 30.88 -20.80
N ASP A 337 24.22 29.57 -20.92
CA ASP A 337 23.83 28.76 -22.09
C ASP A 337 22.31 28.71 -22.32
N ALA A 338 21.53 28.80 -21.23
CA ALA A 338 20.09 28.71 -21.25
C ALA A 338 19.36 30.07 -21.25
N ASP A 339 20.11 31.17 -21.33
CA ASP A 339 19.61 32.55 -21.24
C ASP A 339 18.75 32.79 -19.97
N LEU A 340 19.13 32.13 -18.87
CA LEU A 340 18.49 32.28 -17.57
C LEU A 340 19.20 33.37 -16.76
N VAL A 341 18.41 34.23 -16.11
CA VAL A 341 18.95 35.30 -15.26
C VAL A 341 19.67 34.69 -14.05
N VAL A 342 20.99 34.83 -14.01
CA VAL A 342 21.81 34.47 -12.85
C VAL A 342 21.48 35.44 -11.69
N PRO A 343 21.14 34.95 -10.49
CA PRO A 343 20.95 35.82 -9.34
C PRO A 343 22.18 36.70 -9.06
N MET A 344 21.98 37.99 -8.82
CA MET A 344 23.03 39.02 -8.64
C MET A 344 24.06 38.70 -7.53
N VAL A 345 23.70 37.82 -6.60
CA VAL A 345 24.62 37.15 -5.67
C VAL A 345 24.39 35.65 -5.85
N PRO A 346 25.43 34.81 -6.01
CA PRO A 346 25.26 33.36 -6.15
C PRO A 346 24.62 32.74 -4.89
N ASP A 347 23.29 32.77 -4.83
CA ASP A 347 22.50 31.96 -3.92
C ASP A 347 22.36 30.59 -4.57
N MET A 348 23.25 29.68 -4.18
CA MET A 348 23.26 28.29 -4.64
C MET A 348 21.89 27.64 -4.54
N LYS A 349 21.10 27.93 -3.51
CA LYS A 349 19.77 27.34 -3.33
C LYS A 349 18.80 27.89 -4.37
N ALA A 350 18.79 29.20 -4.59
CA ALA A 350 17.97 29.84 -5.62
C ALA A 350 18.35 29.33 -7.02
N MET A 351 19.65 29.19 -7.31
CA MET A 351 20.13 28.71 -8.60
C MET A 351 19.68 27.26 -8.88
N VAL A 352 19.76 26.38 -7.88
CA VAL A 352 19.28 24.99 -7.97
C VAL A 352 17.77 24.94 -8.22
N GLU A 353 16.98 25.77 -7.55
CA GLU A 353 15.53 25.82 -7.73
C GLU A 353 15.15 26.30 -9.14
N ILE A 354 15.84 27.30 -9.68
CA ILE A 354 15.62 27.82 -11.03
C ILE A 354 15.93 26.75 -12.08
N LEU A 355 17.09 26.08 -12.01
CA LEU A 355 17.44 25.00 -12.96
C LEU A 355 16.42 23.87 -12.93
N ARG A 356 16.01 23.43 -11.73
CA ARG A 356 14.99 22.37 -11.59
C ARG A 356 13.64 22.79 -12.17
N ARG A 357 13.22 24.05 -11.96
CA ARG A 357 11.98 24.58 -12.54
C ARG A 357 12.04 24.67 -14.06
N ALA A 358 13.22 24.94 -14.61
CA ALA A 358 13.48 24.92 -16.04
C ALA A 358 13.66 23.50 -16.62
N GLY A 359 13.53 22.44 -15.81
CA GLY A 359 13.70 21.06 -16.24
C GLY A 359 15.15 20.65 -16.51
N MET A 360 16.12 21.43 -16.03
CA MET A 360 17.55 21.22 -16.27
C MET A 360 18.21 20.46 -15.11
N THR A 361 19.24 19.68 -15.45
CA THR A 361 20.06 18.97 -14.47
C THR A 361 20.98 19.94 -13.74
N VAL A 362 21.08 19.82 -12.42
CA VAL A 362 22.03 20.57 -11.58
C VAL A 362 23.41 19.91 -11.70
N PRO A 363 24.44 20.62 -12.20
CA PRO A 363 25.82 20.14 -12.19
C PRO A 363 26.32 19.91 -10.76
N MET A 364 26.97 18.77 -10.54
CA MET A 364 27.51 18.37 -9.24
C MET A 364 29.01 18.17 -9.36
N ARG A 365 29.77 18.58 -8.34
CA ARG A 365 31.20 18.30 -8.20
C ARG A 365 31.49 17.53 -6.92
N LYS A 366 32.62 16.83 -6.89
CA LYS A 366 33.11 16.17 -5.67
C LYS A 366 33.63 17.23 -4.70
N ALA A 367 33.03 17.32 -3.53
CA ALA A 367 33.51 18.16 -2.44
C ALA A 367 34.88 17.63 -1.99
N ALA A 368 35.90 18.49 -2.07
CA ALA A 368 37.29 18.09 -1.85
C ALA A 368 37.49 17.51 -0.44
N GLY A 369 38.03 16.30 -0.36
CA GLY A 369 38.36 15.62 0.89
C GLY A 369 37.15 15.17 1.74
N GLN A 370 35.92 15.45 1.33
CA GLN A 370 34.73 15.07 2.08
C GLN A 370 34.16 13.74 1.55
N LYS A 371 33.94 12.79 2.47
CA LYS A 371 33.20 11.56 2.19
C LYS A 371 31.88 11.58 2.93
N THR A 372 30.90 10.92 2.35
CA THR A 372 29.62 10.67 3.02
C THR A 372 29.84 9.78 4.25
N PRO A 373 29.16 10.05 5.38
CA PRO A 373 29.28 9.20 6.56
C PRO A 373 28.91 7.76 6.21
N ARG A 374 29.76 6.80 6.60
CA ARG A 374 29.41 5.38 6.50
C ARG A 374 28.16 5.13 7.35
N SER A 375 27.19 4.39 6.82
CA SER A 375 25.98 4.03 7.54
C SER A 375 25.66 2.56 7.30
N ILE A 376 25.10 1.94 8.33
CA ILE A 376 24.66 0.55 8.28
C ILE A 376 23.31 0.47 7.55
N LYS A 377 23.17 -0.51 6.67
CA LYS A 377 21.92 -0.90 6.02
C LYS A 377 21.59 -2.34 6.43
N VAL A 378 20.42 -2.55 7.03
CA VAL A 378 20.01 -3.89 7.49
C VAL A 378 18.75 -4.33 6.75
N SER A 379 18.90 -5.30 5.85
CA SER A 379 17.79 -5.93 5.10
C SER A 379 17.61 -7.39 5.53
N PRO A 380 16.50 -8.05 5.18
CA PRO A 380 16.38 -9.50 5.38
C PRO A 380 17.50 -10.21 4.64
N ALA A 381 18.06 -11.26 5.25
CA ALA A 381 18.92 -12.17 4.51
C ALA A 381 18.11 -12.76 3.36
N ARG A 382 18.64 -12.69 2.13
CA ARG A 382 17.98 -13.32 0.99
C ARG A 382 18.33 -14.80 1.05
N THR A 383 17.33 -15.66 1.21
CA THR A 383 17.56 -17.08 0.99
C THR A 383 17.96 -17.24 -0.48
N PRO A 384 19.11 -17.87 -0.80
CA PRO A 384 19.40 -18.21 -2.18
C PRO A 384 18.25 -19.07 -2.71
N VAL A 385 17.63 -18.61 -3.80
CA VAL A 385 16.55 -19.29 -4.50
C VAL A 385 17.10 -20.50 -5.22
#